data_AF-A0A7S1GH67-F1
#
_entry.id   AF-A0A7S1GH67-F1
#
_cell.length_a   1.000
_cell.length_b   1.000
_cell.length_c   1.000
_cell.angle_alpha   90.00
_cell.angle_beta   90.00
_cell.angle_gamma   90.00
#
_symmetry.space_group_name_H-M   'P 1'
#
loop_
_entity.id
_entity.type
_entity.pdbx_description
1 polymer ?
#
loop_
_entity_poly.entity_id
_entity_poly.type
_entity_poly.pdbx_seq_one_letter_code
_entity_poly.pdbx_strand_id
1 'polypeptide(L)'
;RINDWFDKNPGAVRDPNGPREVQAMAIAGYGGPLENPGLPMVKKIYTYMHHAGGKTKVVASGMRTKKETLALAGCDYLVVGEHILKSLKSTSTLDGYNDGLRAAQDTDYRGSLQPAMSPELAAEAEIDKVSVYSGNFSE
;
A
#
# COMPACT_ATOMS: atom_id res chain seq x y z
N ARG A 1 -8.97 4.09 -7.67
CA ARG A 1 -8.94 3.71 -9.11
C ARG A 1 -8.80 2.20 -9.26
N ILE A 2 -7.69 1.59 -8.82
CA ILE A 2 -7.54 0.12 -8.88
C ILE A 2 -8.63 -0.56 -8.06
N ASN A 3 -8.88 -0.09 -6.84
CA ASN A 3 -10.01 -0.56 -6.04
C ASN A 3 -11.34 -0.41 -6.77
N ASP A 4 -11.65 0.78 -7.27
CA ASP A 4 -12.91 1.03 -8.01
C ASP A 4 -13.09 0.10 -9.22
N TRP A 5 -12.00 -0.28 -9.89
CA TRP A 5 -12.04 -1.27 -10.98
C TRP A 5 -12.23 -2.68 -10.45
N PHE A 6 -11.53 -3.04 -9.37
CA PHE A 6 -11.63 -4.34 -8.72
C PHE A 6 -13.05 -4.60 -8.19
N ASP A 7 -13.67 -3.61 -7.55
CA ASP A 7 -15.04 -3.67 -7.05
C ASP A 7 -16.06 -3.91 -8.18
N LYS A 8 -15.76 -3.42 -9.39
CA LYS A 8 -16.58 -3.65 -10.60
C LYS A 8 -16.30 -4.98 -11.30
N ASN A 9 -15.16 -5.62 -10.99
CA ASN A 9 -14.70 -6.85 -11.64
C ASN A 9 -14.32 -7.90 -10.58
N PRO A 10 -15.26 -8.32 -9.72
CA PRO A 10 -14.96 -9.31 -8.69
C PRO A 10 -14.48 -10.62 -9.33
N GLY A 11 -13.35 -11.13 -8.86
CA GLY A 11 -12.75 -12.38 -9.34
C GLY A 11 -11.82 -12.27 -10.56
N ALA A 12 -11.61 -11.06 -11.12
CA ALA A 12 -10.70 -10.87 -12.25
C ALA A 12 -9.21 -11.00 -11.85
N VAL A 13 -8.84 -10.50 -10.66
CA VAL A 13 -7.50 -10.73 -10.10
C VAL A 13 -7.59 -11.92 -9.15
N ARG A 14 -6.93 -13.01 -9.52
CA ARG A 14 -6.81 -14.22 -8.70
C ARG A 14 -5.38 -14.32 -8.21
N ASP A 15 -5.21 -14.46 -6.89
CA ASP A 15 -3.95 -14.92 -6.33
C ASP A 15 -3.77 -16.40 -6.68
N PRO A 16 -2.74 -16.78 -7.46
CA PRO A 16 -2.46 -18.19 -7.79
C PRO A 16 -2.16 -19.04 -6.55
N ASN A 17 -1.61 -18.42 -5.50
CA ASN A 17 -1.13 -19.09 -4.29
C ASN A 17 -2.09 -18.92 -3.10
N GLY A 18 -3.14 -18.11 -3.25
CA GLY A 18 -4.09 -17.81 -2.19
C GLY A 18 -5.10 -18.94 -1.95
N PRO A 19 -5.61 -19.11 -0.70
CA PRO A 19 -6.69 -20.04 -0.43
C PRO A 19 -7.94 -19.67 -1.26
N ARG A 20 -8.42 -20.61 -2.07
CA ARG A 20 -9.60 -20.41 -2.94
C ARG A 20 -10.85 -20.00 -2.16
N GLU A 21 -10.94 -20.43 -0.90
CA GLU A 21 -12.07 -20.19 0.00
C GLU A 21 -12.19 -18.73 0.42
N VAL A 22 -11.08 -18.03 0.67
CA VAL A 22 -11.11 -16.62 1.10
C VAL A 22 -11.62 -15.71 -0.02
N GLN A 23 -11.25 -16.02 -1.27
CA GLN A 23 -11.74 -15.32 -2.45
C GLN A 23 -13.21 -15.66 -2.73
N ALA A 24 -13.61 -16.93 -2.60
CA ALA A 24 -15.01 -17.34 -2.76
C ALA A 24 -15.92 -16.70 -1.70
N MET A 25 -15.45 -16.61 -0.46
CA MET A 25 -16.13 -15.91 0.63
C MET A 25 -16.30 -14.42 0.35
N ALA A 26 -15.25 -13.76 -0.15
CA ALA A 26 -15.34 -12.35 -0.53
C ALA A 26 -16.26 -12.10 -1.73
N ILE A 27 -16.23 -12.95 -2.76
CA ILE A 27 -17.16 -12.88 -3.90
C ILE A 27 -18.60 -13.14 -3.45
N ALA A 28 -18.80 -14.04 -2.48
CA ALA A 28 -20.10 -14.36 -1.90
C ALA A 28 -20.61 -13.32 -0.87
N GLY A 29 -19.84 -12.26 -0.61
CA GLY A 29 -20.18 -11.23 0.38
C GLY A 29 -20.06 -11.68 1.84
N TYR A 30 -19.51 -12.87 2.09
CA TYR A 30 -19.25 -13.42 3.42
C TYR A 30 -17.78 -13.22 3.79
N GLY A 31 -17.38 -11.98 4.00
CA GLY A 31 -16.02 -11.61 4.38
C GLY A 31 -15.92 -10.10 4.41
N GLY A 32 -15.14 -9.53 5.34
CA GLY A 32 -14.95 -8.08 5.40
C GLY A 32 -14.52 -7.49 4.04
N PRO A 33 -14.68 -6.18 3.82
CA PRO A 33 -14.34 -5.55 2.55
C PRO A 33 -12.92 -5.96 2.13
N LEU A 34 -12.80 -6.47 0.89
CA LEU A 34 -11.52 -6.94 0.39
C LEU A 34 -10.50 -5.81 0.53
N GLU A 35 -9.34 -6.12 1.11
CA GLU A 35 -8.31 -5.11 1.29
C GLU A 35 -7.89 -4.56 -0.08
N ASN A 36 -7.81 -3.24 -0.20
CA ASN A 36 -7.63 -2.57 -1.49
C ASN A 36 -6.39 -3.13 -2.21
N PRO A 37 -6.53 -3.75 -3.40
CA PRO A 37 -5.44 -4.43 -4.08
C PRO A 37 -4.36 -3.45 -4.59
N GLY A 38 -4.66 -2.15 -4.63
CA GLY A 38 -3.66 -1.12 -4.91
C GLY A 38 -2.59 -0.99 -3.82
N LEU A 39 -2.91 -1.31 -2.55
CA LEU A 39 -1.96 -1.22 -1.45
C LEU A 39 -0.76 -2.17 -1.60
N PRO A 40 -0.96 -3.50 -1.76
CA PRO A 40 0.17 -4.41 -1.95
C PRO A 40 0.92 -4.12 -3.25
N MET A 41 0.24 -3.62 -4.29
CA MET A 41 0.89 -3.24 -5.55
C MET A 41 1.88 -2.08 -5.34
N VAL A 42 1.48 -1.02 -4.63
CA VAL A 42 2.37 0.12 -4.33
C VAL A 42 3.56 -0.34 -3.50
N LYS A 43 3.35 -1.20 -2.49
CA LYS A 43 4.43 -1.78 -1.68
C LYS A 43 5.44 -2.53 -2.55
N LYS A 44 4.97 -3.40 -3.45
CA LYS A 44 5.84 -4.12 -4.39
C LYS A 44 6.64 -3.19 -5.30
N ILE A 45 6.01 -2.15 -5.85
CA ILE A 45 6.69 -1.16 -6.70
C ILE A 45 7.75 -0.41 -5.89
N TYR A 46 7.40 0.05 -4.68
CA TYR A 46 8.34 0.72 -3.78
C TYR A 46 9.54 -0.17 -3.47
N THR A 47 9.30 -1.40 -3.04
CA THR A 47 10.35 -2.38 -2.77
C THR A 47 11.24 -2.58 -3.99
N TYR A 48 10.66 -2.82 -5.16
CA TYR A 48 11.43 -3.02 -6.39
C TYR A 48 12.30 -1.82 -6.76
N MET A 49 11.78 -0.60 -6.64
CA MET A 49 12.51 0.62 -6.99
C MET A 49 13.67 0.91 -6.04
N HIS A 50 13.51 0.58 -4.75
CA HIS A 50 14.51 0.90 -3.72
C HIS A 50 15.46 -0.26 -3.39
N HIS A 51 15.12 -1.50 -3.75
CA HIS A 51 15.94 -2.70 -3.45
C HIS A 51 17.38 -2.60 -3.98
N ALA A 52 17.56 -2.13 -5.21
CA ALA A 52 18.89 -1.96 -5.82
C ALA A 52 19.51 -0.57 -5.57
N GLY A 53 19.00 0.22 -4.63
CA GLY A 53 19.45 1.59 -4.39
C GLY A 53 19.04 2.56 -5.52
N GLY A 54 17.90 2.31 -6.17
CA GLY A 54 17.39 3.16 -7.23
C GLY A 54 17.10 4.59 -6.75
N LYS A 55 17.32 5.57 -7.63
CA LYS A 55 17.08 7.00 -7.33
C LYS A 55 15.64 7.42 -7.60
N THR A 56 14.86 6.58 -8.26
CA THR A 56 13.49 6.86 -8.66
C THR A 56 12.60 7.00 -7.44
N LYS A 57 11.87 8.11 -7.37
CA LYS A 57 10.92 8.39 -6.28
C LYS A 57 9.54 7.86 -6.63
N VAL A 58 8.93 7.14 -5.70
CA VAL A 58 7.60 6.55 -5.88
C VAL A 58 6.54 7.48 -5.32
N VAL A 59 5.58 7.85 -6.17
CA VAL A 59 4.44 8.70 -5.79
C VAL A 59 3.16 7.88 -5.81
N ALA A 60 2.51 7.71 -4.66
CA ALA A 60 1.21 7.04 -4.59
C ALA A 60 0.07 8.06 -4.55
N SER A 61 -1.02 7.77 -5.26
CA SER A 61 -2.20 8.63 -5.33
C SER A 61 -3.48 7.82 -5.45
N GLY A 62 -4.62 8.47 -5.18
CA GLY A 62 -5.94 7.88 -5.39
C GLY A 62 -6.48 7.06 -4.21
N MET A 63 -5.95 7.29 -3.00
CA MET A 63 -6.50 6.80 -1.75
C MET A 63 -7.93 7.31 -1.53
N ARG A 64 -8.77 6.51 -0.89
CA ARG A 64 -10.18 6.78 -0.57
C ARG A 64 -10.39 6.99 0.93
N THR A 65 -9.56 6.36 1.76
CA THR A 65 -9.71 6.39 3.21
C THR A 65 -8.40 6.73 3.91
N LYS A 66 -8.50 7.24 5.15
CA LYS A 66 -7.32 7.49 5.99
C LYS A 66 -6.51 6.23 6.28
N LYS A 67 -7.18 5.07 6.40
CA LYS A 67 -6.54 3.77 6.69
C LYS A 67 -5.59 3.37 5.57
N GLU A 68 -6.02 3.54 4.31
CA GLU A 68 -5.18 3.28 3.14
C GLU A 68 -3.95 4.18 3.09
N THR A 69 -4.10 5.46 3.41
CA THR A 69 -2.97 6.39 3.46
C THR A 69 -1.96 5.99 4.55
N LEU A 70 -2.43 5.65 5.74
CA LEU A 70 -1.57 5.20 6.84
C LEU A 70 -0.88 3.86 6.51
N ALA A 71 -1.53 2.97 5.77
CA ALA A 71 -0.93 1.72 5.30
C ALA A 71 0.23 1.92 4.30
N LEU A 72 0.36 3.12 3.72
CA LEU A 72 1.44 3.54 2.82
C LEU A 72 2.39 4.56 3.48
N ALA A 73 2.34 4.72 4.80
CA ALA A 73 3.29 5.56 5.52
C ALA A 73 4.73 5.10 5.24
N GLY A 74 5.63 6.04 4.93
CA GLY A 74 7.01 5.75 4.51
C GLY A 74 7.23 5.69 2.99
N CYS A 75 6.18 5.85 2.17
CA CYS A 75 6.34 6.12 0.73
C CYS A 75 7.07 7.45 0.51
N ASP A 76 7.82 7.59 -0.60
CA ASP A 76 8.53 8.85 -0.89
C ASP A 76 7.57 10.04 -0.95
N TYR A 77 6.45 9.88 -1.67
CA TYR A 77 5.41 10.89 -1.78
C TYR A 77 4.01 10.29 -1.79
N LEU A 78 3.08 10.98 -1.13
CA LEU A 78 1.65 10.66 -1.11
C LEU A 78 0.86 11.87 -1.58
N VAL A 79 0.06 11.70 -2.63
CA VAL A 79 -0.88 12.73 -3.09
C VAL A 79 -2.28 12.37 -2.58
N VAL A 80 -2.70 13.10 -1.56
CA VAL A 80 -3.96 12.88 -0.83
C VAL A 80 -4.97 14.00 -1.10
N GLY A 81 -6.26 13.65 -1.14
CA GLY A 81 -7.34 14.64 -1.25
C GLY A 81 -7.58 15.38 0.07
N GLU A 82 -8.17 16.57 -0.02
CA GLU A 82 -8.44 17.46 1.13
C GLU A 82 -9.24 16.77 2.24
N HIS A 83 -10.26 15.98 1.90
CA HIS A 83 -11.09 15.26 2.87
C HIS A 83 -10.27 14.27 3.72
N ILE A 84 -9.29 13.60 3.10
CA ILE A 84 -8.39 12.67 3.81
C ILE A 84 -7.44 13.46 4.70
N LEU A 85 -6.88 14.57 4.20
CA LEU A 85 -6.01 15.45 4.99
C LEU A 85 -6.72 15.96 6.25
N LYS A 86 -7.98 16.42 6.13
CA LYS A 86 -8.79 16.82 7.28
C LYS A 86 -8.99 15.67 8.27
N SER A 87 -9.27 14.47 7.76
CA SER A 87 -9.45 13.27 8.59
C SER A 87 -8.16 12.82 9.30
N LEU A 88 -7.01 12.97 8.65
CA LEU A 88 -5.70 12.70 9.24
C LEU A 88 -5.35 13.75 10.30
N LYS A 89 -5.59 15.03 10.02
CA LYS A 89 -5.35 16.13 10.96
C LYS A 89 -6.22 16.00 12.22
N SER A 90 -7.46 15.53 12.09
CA SER A 90 -8.35 15.31 13.24
C SER A 90 -8.08 14.01 14.00
N THR A 91 -7.13 13.19 13.57
CA THR A 91 -6.79 11.95 14.27
C THR A 91 -5.98 12.28 15.51
N SER A 92 -6.39 11.75 16.67
CA SER A 92 -5.74 11.97 17.95
C SER A 92 -4.36 11.31 17.98
N THR A 93 -3.32 12.10 18.19
CA THR A 93 -1.97 11.62 18.51
C THR A 93 -1.83 11.50 20.03
N LEU A 94 -1.00 10.56 20.50
CA LEU A 94 -0.73 10.38 21.92
C LEU A 94 -0.24 11.68 22.59
N ASP A 95 0.52 12.49 21.86
CA ASP A 95 1.11 13.76 22.34
C ASP A 95 0.20 14.97 22.17
N GLY A 96 -1.03 14.79 21.71
CA GLY A 96 -2.00 15.88 21.55
C GLY A 96 -1.72 16.87 20.40
N TYR A 97 -0.57 16.76 19.72
CA TYR A 97 -0.21 17.61 18.58
C TYR A 97 0.13 16.78 17.33
N ASN A 98 -0.57 17.07 16.23
CA ASN A 98 -0.25 16.58 14.88
C ASN A 98 0.12 17.80 14.02
N ASP A 99 1.30 18.37 14.30
CA ASP A 99 1.80 19.59 13.63
C ASP A 99 2.53 19.30 12.31
N GLY A 100 2.73 18.02 11.98
CA GLY A 100 3.40 17.57 10.76
C GLY A 100 4.91 17.85 10.71
N LEU A 101 5.51 18.37 11.79
CA LEU A 101 6.91 18.83 11.80
C LEU A 101 7.86 17.86 12.50
N ARG A 102 7.35 16.95 13.35
CA ARG A 102 8.17 16.09 14.21
C ARG A 102 8.18 14.58 13.87
N ALA A 103 7.34 14.14 12.94
CA ALA A 103 7.16 12.71 12.66
C ALA A 103 8.41 11.99 12.08
N ALA A 104 9.43 12.72 11.64
CA ALA A 104 10.57 12.15 10.90
C ALA A 104 11.79 11.78 11.77
N GLN A 105 11.83 12.15 13.06
CA GLN A 105 13.08 12.04 13.85
C GLN A 105 13.05 10.99 14.97
N ASP A 106 11.88 10.63 15.51
CA ASP A 106 11.77 9.62 16.57
C ASP A 106 10.74 8.53 16.21
N THR A 107 11.20 7.48 15.52
CA THR A 107 10.41 6.24 15.29
C THR A 107 10.29 5.37 16.54
N ASP A 108 11.10 5.63 17.57
CA ASP A 108 11.13 4.87 18.82
C ASP A 108 10.28 5.49 19.92
N TYR A 109 9.61 6.62 19.64
CA TYR A 109 8.74 7.27 20.62
C TYR A 109 7.41 6.54 20.78
N ARG A 110 6.92 6.44 22.01
CA ARG A 110 5.65 5.78 22.35
C ARG A 110 4.48 6.51 21.66
N GLY A 111 3.86 5.86 20.68
CA GLY A 111 2.75 6.44 19.91
C GLY A 111 3.14 7.06 18.56
N SER A 112 4.42 6.97 18.18
CA SER A 112 4.86 7.29 16.82
C SER A 112 4.26 6.32 15.79
N LEU A 113 3.99 6.83 14.59
CA LEU A 113 3.54 6.01 13.47
C LEU A 113 4.74 5.29 12.88
N GLN A 114 4.80 3.97 13.03
CA GLN A 114 5.84 3.19 12.37
C GLN A 114 5.63 3.22 10.85
N PRO A 115 6.67 3.57 10.07
CA PRO A 115 6.57 3.56 8.62
C PRO A 115 6.33 2.13 8.13
N ALA A 116 5.35 1.96 7.26
CA ALA A 116 5.05 0.68 6.63
C ALA A 116 6.08 0.30 5.56
N MET A 117 6.88 1.26 5.10
CA MET A 117 7.88 1.12 4.04
C MET A 117 9.12 1.94 4.39
N SER A 118 10.31 1.38 4.16
CA SER A 118 11.58 2.09 4.25
C SER A 118 12.57 1.55 3.21
N PRO A 119 13.61 2.33 2.83
CA PRO A 119 14.65 1.85 1.93
C PRO A 119 15.43 0.65 2.48
N GLU A 120 15.62 0.60 3.80
CA GLU A 120 16.30 -0.51 4.49
C GLU A 120 15.49 -1.80 4.37
N LEU A 121 14.19 -1.74 4.65
CA LEU A 121 13.27 -2.88 4.47
C LEU A 121 13.18 -3.30 3.00
N ALA A 122 13.30 -2.36 2.06
CA ALA A 122 13.31 -2.67 0.63
C ALA A 122 14.59 -3.38 0.19
N ALA A 123 15.75 -3.01 0.75
CA ALA A 123 17.03 -3.64 0.45
C ALA A 123 17.09 -5.09 0.95
N GLU A 124 16.50 -5.37 2.11
CA GLU A 124 16.44 -6.72 2.70
C GLU A 124 15.37 -7.62 2.06
N ALA A 125 14.40 -7.05 1.34
CA ALA A 125 13.29 -7.80 0.78
C ALA A 125 13.74 -8.75 -0.34
N GLU A 126 13.30 -10.01 -0.27
CA GLU A 126 13.42 -10.95 -1.39
C GLU A 126 12.44 -10.55 -2.50
N ILE A 127 12.97 -10.06 -3.63
CA ILE A 127 12.14 -9.81 -4.81
C ILE A 127 11.87 -11.14 -5.50
N ASP A 128 10.64 -11.61 -5.32
CA ASP A 128 10.13 -12.77 -6.05
C ASP A 128 10.27 -12.50 -7.56
N LYS A 129 11.09 -13.31 -8.25
CA LYS A 129 11.25 -13.18 -9.70
C LYS A 129 9.90 -13.50 -10.32
N VAL A 130 9.16 -12.47 -10.74
CA VAL A 130 7.95 -12.66 -11.54
C VAL A 130 8.37 -13.45 -12.76
N SER A 131 7.97 -14.71 -12.82
CA SER A 131 8.00 -15.52 -14.03
C SER A 131 7.12 -14.81 -15.04
N VAL A 132 7.71 -13.90 -15.82
CA VAL A 132 7.08 -13.37 -17.02
C VAL A 132 6.77 -14.59 -17.86
N TYR A 133 5.48 -14.91 -18.03
CA TYR A 133 5.08 -15.93 -19.00
C TYR A 133 5.73 -15.54 -20.32
N SER A 134 6.73 -16.30 -20.77
CA SER A 134 7.22 -16.28 -22.14
C SER A 134 6.14 -16.92 -23.02
N GLY A 135 5.01 -16.24 -23.13
CA GLY A 135 4.03 -16.52 -24.16
C GLY A 135 4.70 -16.16 -25.47
N ASN A 136 5.15 -17.17 -26.22
CA ASN A 136 5.56 -17.01 -27.61
C ASN A 136 4.40 -16.35 -28.35
N PHE A 137 4.51 -15.05 -28.63
CA PHE A 137 3.70 -14.41 -29.65
C PHE A 137 4.24 -14.94 -30.99
N SER A 138 3.65 -16.03 -31.48
CA SER A 138 3.79 -16.40 -32.88
C SER A 138 3.07 -15.34 -33.71
N GLU A 139 3.80 -14.68 -34.60
CA GLU A 139 3.26 -13.86 -35.69
C GLU A 139 2.29 -14.63 -36.58
#